data_AF-A0A1F9A6R3-F1
#
_entry.id   AF-A0A1F9A6R3-F1
#
_cell.length_a   1.000
_cell.length_b   1.000
_cell.length_c   1.000
_cell.angle_alpha   90.00
_cell.angle_beta   90.00
_cell.angle_gamma   90.00
#
_symmetry.space_group_name_H-M   'P 1'
#
loop_
_entity.id
_entity.type
_entity.pdbx_description
1 polymer ?
#
loop_
_entity_poly.entity_id
_entity_poly.type
_entity_poly.pdbx_seq_one_letter_code
_entity_poly.pdbx_strand_id
1 'polypeptide(L)'
;MDAELLKIVGQVAGIGGIALGVLLLVFRDVIRKKIFPMLTKEQAYKLLRFVLLLAWLVALAGIGAWVWVSTYSVQNNVTVRTANDLRQEFARATALRTPPLNEDDFRRVLELITTLTQIDPRNGHAFYYSGQMKRWLGRKTEAQQDFYKYLENERQQPKVMREGDISAEACYRSTAGYCRQRSGWICHLLANDFYQKGLAEGSSDQARFHFDLAVQYAQKARVFFPGGFEQFTPTQMVERDSRARILTLDNAAKTRTK
;
A
#
# COMPACT_ATOMS: atom_id res chain seq x y z
N MET A 1 12.79 -35.00 -34.40
CA MET A 1 11.83 -33.90 -34.58
C MET A 1 12.59 -32.78 -35.26
N ASP A 2 11.99 -32.06 -36.19
CA ASP A 2 12.64 -30.91 -36.81
C ASP A 2 12.87 -29.82 -35.75
N ALA A 3 14.05 -29.20 -35.74
CA ALA A 3 14.36 -28.07 -34.86
C ALA A 3 13.39 -26.90 -35.08
N GLU A 4 12.86 -26.77 -36.30
CA GLU A 4 11.86 -25.78 -36.66
C GLU A 4 10.52 -26.00 -35.94
N LEU A 5 10.07 -27.26 -35.81
CA LEU A 5 8.84 -27.60 -35.08
C LEU A 5 8.98 -27.32 -33.57
N LEU A 6 10.15 -27.60 -32.98
CA LEU A 6 10.40 -27.29 -31.56
C LEU A 6 10.42 -25.77 -31.31
N LYS A 7 10.95 -24.99 -32.26
CA LYS A 7 10.94 -23.52 -32.21
C LYS A 7 9.52 -22.97 -32.32
N ILE A 8 8.70 -23.47 -33.24
CA ILE A 8 7.29 -23.06 -33.41
C ILE A 8 6.49 -23.38 -32.15
N VAL A 9 6.59 -24.60 -31.64
CA VAL A 9 5.88 -25.02 -30.41
C VAL A 9 6.37 -24.23 -29.19
N GLY A 10 7.67 -23.92 -29.10
CA GLY A 10 8.21 -23.06 -28.05
C GLY A 10 7.79 -21.59 -28.15
N GLN A 11 7.63 -21.05 -29.35
CA GLN A 11 7.15 -19.67 -29.55
C GLN A 11 5.64 -19.53 -29.28
N VAL A 12 4.83 -20.52 -29.67
CA VAL A 12 3.36 -20.47 -29.55
C VAL A 12 2.89 -20.90 -28.16
N ALA A 13 3.45 -21.97 -27.60
CA ALA A 13 3.02 -22.52 -26.31
C ALA A 13 3.99 -22.24 -25.16
N GLY A 14 5.02 -21.41 -25.40
CA GLY A 14 5.99 -21.01 -24.40
C GLY A 14 6.76 -22.19 -23.80
N ILE A 15 7.11 -22.06 -22.51
CA ILE A 15 7.79 -23.13 -21.75
C ILE A 15 6.98 -24.43 -21.68
N GLY A 16 5.64 -24.34 -21.72
CA GLY A 16 4.76 -25.51 -21.74
C GLY A 16 4.87 -26.30 -23.03
N GLY A 17 5.00 -25.60 -24.16
CA GLY A 17 5.23 -26.21 -25.48
C GLY A 17 6.55 -26.98 -25.55
N ILE A 18 7.63 -26.39 -25.04
CA ILE A 18 8.95 -27.03 -25.01
C ILE A 18 8.91 -28.28 -24.12
N ALA A 19 8.28 -28.20 -22.94
CA ALA A 19 8.13 -29.33 -22.04
C ALA A 19 7.34 -30.49 -22.69
N LEU A 20 6.25 -30.17 -23.39
CA LEU A 20 5.46 -31.17 -24.13
C LEU A 20 6.27 -31.79 -25.28
N GLY A 21 7.03 -30.97 -26.03
CA GLY A 21 7.92 -31.46 -27.09
C GLY A 21 8.98 -32.43 -26.59
N VAL A 22 9.64 -32.10 -25.47
CA VAL A 22 10.62 -32.99 -24.82
C VAL A 22 9.97 -34.28 -24.32
N LEU A 23 8.80 -34.18 -23.68
CA LEU A 23 8.05 -35.35 -23.22
C LEU A 23 7.70 -36.28 -24.39
N LEU A 24 7.23 -35.73 -25.52
CA LEU A 24 6.91 -36.51 -26.71
C LEU A 24 8.15 -37.19 -27.31
N LEU A 25 9.30 -36.53 -27.31
CA LEU A 25 10.58 -37.11 -27.75
C LEU A 25 10.99 -38.29 -26.88
N VAL A 26 10.99 -38.11 -25.56
CA VAL A 26 11.32 -39.18 -24.60
C VAL A 26 10.32 -40.34 -24.73
N PHE A 27 9.03 -40.02 -24.84
CA PHE A 27 8.00 -41.03 -25.01
C PHE A 27 8.21 -41.85 -26.28
N ARG A 28 8.49 -41.19 -27.41
CA ARG A 28 8.64 -41.84 -28.72
C ARG A 28 9.89 -42.70 -28.80
N ASP A 29 11.04 -42.17 -28.37
CA ASP A 29 12.34 -42.79 -28.65
C ASP A 29 12.88 -43.65 -27.49
N VAL A 30 12.43 -43.40 -26.26
CA VAL A 30 12.82 -44.18 -25.08
C VAL A 30 11.67 -45.08 -24.64
N ILE A 31 10.52 -44.51 -24.27
CA ILE A 31 9.44 -45.29 -23.65
C ILE A 31 8.87 -46.31 -24.63
N ARG A 32 8.47 -45.88 -25.83
CA ARG A 32 7.86 -46.78 -26.84
C ARG A 32 8.83 -47.83 -27.37
N LYS A 33 10.08 -47.45 -27.66
CA LYS A 33 11.04 -48.33 -28.35
C LYS A 33 11.86 -49.22 -27.42
N LYS A 34 12.18 -48.75 -26.21
CA LYS A 34 13.08 -49.46 -25.28
C LYS A 34 12.38 -50.01 -24.05
N ILE A 35 11.34 -49.34 -23.56
CA ILE A 35 10.68 -49.73 -22.30
C ILE A 35 9.47 -50.64 -22.56
N PHE A 36 8.54 -50.24 -23.44
CA PHE A 36 7.30 -51.01 -23.68
C PHE A 36 7.51 -52.44 -24.19
N PRO A 37 8.50 -52.77 -25.04
CA PRO A 37 8.74 -54.16 -25.44
C PRO A 37 9.17 -55.08 -24.30
N MET A 38 9.65 -54.53 -23.17
CA MET A 38 10.11 -55.29 -22.01
C MET A 38 9.02 -55.47 -20.93
N LEU A 39 7.86 -54.84 -21.09
CA LEU A 39 6.78 -54.84 -20.09
C LEU A 39 5.64 -55.78 -20.49
N THR A 40 5.02 -56.42 -19.50
CA THR A 40 3.74 -57.10 -19.73
C THR A 40 2.63 -56.08 -20.00
N LYS A 41 1.53 -56.52 -20.63
CA LYS A 41 0.38 -55.65 -20.92
C LYS A 41 -0.17 -54.95 -19.66
N GLU A 42 -0.18 -55.65 -18.53
CA GLU A 42 -0.64 -55.10 -17.25
C GLU A 42 0.31 -54.03 -16.71
N GLN A 43 1.62 -54.27 -16.78
CA GLN A 43 2.63 -53.30 -16.35
C GLN A 43 2.63 -52.06 -17.24
N ALA A 44 2.50 -52.23 -18.55
CA ALA A 44 2.38 -51.14 -19.50
C ALA A 44 1.14 -50.28 -19.23
N TYR A 45 -0.01 -50.90 -18.93
CA TYR A 45 -1.23 -50.18 -18.54
C TYR A 45 -1.05 -49.38 -17.25
N LYS A 46 -0.47 -49.98 -16.20
CA LYS A 46 -0.20 -49.28 -14.92
C LYS A 46 0.73 -48.09 -15.13
N LEU A 47 1.79 -48.25 -15.93
CA LEU A 47 2.74 -47.18 -16.23
C LEU A 47 2.07 -46.05 -17.03
N LEU A 48 1.30 -46.37 -18.07
CA LEU A 48 0.56 -45.37 -18.86
C LEU A 48 -0.43 -44.59 -17.98
N ARG A 49 -1.20 -45.30 -17.14
CA ARG A 49 -2.13 -44.66 -16.20
C ARG A 49 -1.39 -43.74 -15.23
N PHE A 50 -0.22 -44.15 -14.72
CA PHE A 50 0.59 -43.32 -13.83
C PHE A 50 1.12 -42.07 -14.53
N VAL A 51 1.66 -42.21 -15.75
CA VAL A 51 2.13 -41.06 -16.56
C VAL A 51 0.99 -40.10 -16.87
N LEU A 52 -0.20 -40.60 -17.23
CA LEU A 52 -1.37 -39.77 -17.47
C LEU A 52 -1.81 -39.00 -16.22
N LEU A 53 -1.81 -39.65 -15.05
CA LEU A 53 -2.12 -38.99 -13.78
C LEU A 53 -1.10 -37.89 -13.43
N LEU A 54 0.21 -38.16 -13.59
CA LEU A 54 1.24 -37.17 -13.35
C LEU A 54 1.15 -35.99 -14.32
N ALA A 55 0.94 -36.25 -15.61
CA ALA A 55 0.76 -35.22 -16.62
C ALA A 55 -0.46 -34.34 -16.30
N TRP A 56 -1.56 -34.95 -15.87
CA TRP A 56 -2.76 -34.24 -15.46
C TRP A 56 -2.54 -33.37 -14.21
N LEU A 57 -1.81 -33.87 -13.20
CA LEU A 57 -1.47 -33.09 -12.00
C LEU A 57 -0.60 -31.86 -12.33
N VAL A 58 0.41 -32.04 -13.19
CA VAL A 58 1.25 -30.92 -13.65
C VAL A 58 0.43 -29.90 -14.43
N ALA A 59 -0.47 -30.35 -15.30
CA ALA A 59 -1.37 -29.45 -16.05
C ALA A 59 -2.29 -28.65 -15.12
N LEU A 60 -2.89 -29.29 -14.12
CA LEU A 60 -3.71 -28.61 -13.12
C LEU A 60 -2.91 -27.60 -12.30
N ALA A 61 -1.70 -27.96 -11.85
CA ALA A 61 -0.82 -27.05 -11.15
C ALA A 61 -0.44 -25.83 -12.01
N GLY A 62 -0.17 -26.05 -13.30
CA GLY A 62 0.12 -24.98 -14.25
C GLY A 62 -1.06 -24.04 -14.48
N ILE A 63 -2.27 -24.59 -14.68
CA ILE A 63 -3.50 -23.78 -14.82
C ILE A 63 -3.79 -23.03 -13.52
N GLY A 64 -3.66 -23.68 -12.36
CA GLY A 64 -3.84 -23.06 -11.06
C GLY A 64 -2.86 -21.89 -10.83
N ALA A 65 -1.59 -22.08 -11.14
CA ALA A 65 -0.58 -21.03 -11.06
C ALA A 65 -0.89 -19.87 -12.03
N TRP A 66 -1.32 -20.16 -13.26
CA TRP A 66 -1.70 -19.15 -14.24
C TRP A 66 -2.93 -18.35 -13.80
N VAL A 67 -4.00 -19.00 -13.33
CA VAL A 67 -5.20 -18.34 -12.80
C VAL A 67 -4.83 -17.46 -11.61
N TRP A 68 -4.01 -17.95 -10.69
CA TRP A 68 -3.55 -17.21 -9.51
C TRP A 68 -2.78 -15.94 -9.90
N VAL A 69 -1.74 -16.08 -10.73
CA VAL A 69 -0.91 -14.94 -11.20
C VAL A 69 -1.77 -13.95 -11.98
N SER A 70 -2.65 -14.43 -12.86
CA SER A 70 -3.53 -13.58 -13.66
C SER A 70 -4.46 -12.77 -12.77
N THR A 71 -5.12 -13.41 -11.81
CA THR A 71 -6.05 -12.74 -10.88
C THR A 71 -5.34 -11.70 -10.01
N TYR A 72 -4.18 -12.08 -9.44
CA TYR A 72 -3.37 -11.19 -8.62
C TYR A 72 -2.88 -9.97 -9.41
N SER A 73 -2.44 -10.18 -10.66
CA SER A 73 -1.98 -9.09 -11.53
C SER A 73 -3.11 -8.12 -11.90
N VAL A 74 -4.32 -8.63 -12.17
CA VAL A 74 -5.50 -7.81 -12.47
C VAL A 74 -5.87 -6.96 -11.26
N GLN A 75 -5.97 -7.56 -10.07
CA GLN A 75 -6.30 -6.83 -8.84
C GLN A 75 -5.27 -5.72 -8.56
N ASN A 76 -3.97 -6.01 -8.67
CA ASN A 76 -2.92 -5.00 -8.47
C ASN A 76 -3.04 -3.83 -9.46
N ASN A 77 -3.30 -4.12 -10.74
CA ASN A 77 -3.49 -3.10 -11.76
C ASN A 77 -4.70 -2.21 -11.46
N VAL A 78 -5.81 -2.81 -11.00
CA VAL A 78 -7.01 -2.06 -10.58
C VAL A 78 -6.68 -1.17 -9.39
N THR A 79 -6.07 -1.71 -8.32
CA THR A 79 -5.71 -0.92 -7.13
C THR A 79 -4.82 0.27 -7.45
N VAL A 80 -3.76 0.08 -8.25
CA VAL A 80 -2.86 1.18 -8.63
C VAL A 80 -3.58 2.23 -9.47
N ARG A 81 -4.41 1.82 -10.44
CA ARG A 81 -5.21 2.78 -11.24
C ARG A 81 -6.18 3.56 -10.37
N THR A 82 -6.96 2.87 -9.54
CA THR A 82 -7.92 3.50 -8.61
C THR A 82 -7.22 4.47 -7.65
N ALA A 83 -6.03 4.12 -7.13
CA ALA A 83 -5.26 5.03 -6.28
C ALA A 83 -4.78 6.28 -7.03
N ASN A 84 -4.36 6.15 -8.28
CA ASN A 84 -3.97 7.29 -9.12
C ASN A 84 -5.18 8.17 -9.47
N ASP A 85 -6.31 7.57 -9.84
CA ASP A 85 -7.56 8.31 -10.08
C ASP A 85 -7.99 9.05 -8.81
N LEU A 86 -7.90 8.41 -7.64
CA LEU A 86 -8.23 9.02 -6.35
C LEU A 86 -7.36 10.25 -6.08
N ARG A 87 -6.06 10.18 -6.38
CA ARG A 87 -5.16 11.33 -6.27
C ARG A 87 -5.60 12.48 -7.18
N GLN A 88 -5.91 12.17 -8.43
CA GLN A 88 -6.30 13.18 -9.42
C GLN A 88 -7.63 13.83 -9.07
N GLU A 89 -8.64 13.03 -8.70
CA GLU A 89 -9.96 13.50 -8.32
C GLU A 89 -9.91 14.33 -7.03
N PHE A 90 -9.11 13.91 -6.04
CA PHE A 90 -8.89 14.73 -4.85
C PHE A 90 -8.23 16.08 -5.18
N ALA A 91 -7.22 16.08 -6.05
CA ALA A 91 -6.58 17.31 -6.49
C ALA A 91 -7.56 18.22 -7.24
N ARG A 92 -8.41 17.67 -8.12
CA ARG A 92 -9.47 18.41 -8.82
C ARG A 92 -10.49 19.01 -7.86
N ALA A 93 -10.96 18.23 -6.90
CA ALA A 93 -11.97 18.66 -5.93
C ALA A 93 -11.49 19.82 -5.04
N THR A 94 -10.17 19.91 -4.82
CA THR A 94 -9.56 20.87 -3.89
C THR A 94 -8.82 22.03 -4.57
N ALA A 95 -8.52 21.92 -5.87
CA ALA A 95 -7.76 22.91 -6.60
C ALA A 95 -8.40 24.31 -6.53
N LEU A 96 -7.62 25.30 -6.11
CA LEU A 96 -8.03 26.72 -6.02
C LEU A 96 -9.25 26.98 -5.11
N ARG A 97 -9.53 26.07 -4.18
CA ARG A 97 -10.63 26.20 -3.22
C ARG A 97 -10.09 26.31 -1.80
N THR A 98 -10.96 26.78 -0.90
CA THR A 98 -10.67 26.89 0.53
C THR A 98 -11.66 26.05 1.33
N PRO A 99 -11.22 25.25 2.32
CA PRO A 99 -12.13 24.52 3.18
C PRO A 99 -12.89 25.45 4.15
N PRO A 100 -14.07 25.07 4.65
CA PRO A 100 -14.72 23.78 4.43
C PRO A 100 -15.46 23.71 3.09
N LEU A 101 -15.47 22.51 2.49
CA LEU A 101 -16.29 22.15 1.33
C LEU A 101 -17.43 21.20 1.75
N ASN A 102 -18.35 20.89 0.82
CA ASN A 102 -19.48 20.01 1.06
C ASN A 102 -19.18 18.56 0.66
N GLU A 103 -19.92 17.58 1.18
CA GLU A 103 -19.71 16.16 0.83
C GLU A 103 -19.91 15.87 -0.67
N ASP A 104 -20.84 16.58 -1.31
CA ASP A 104 -21.09 16.46 -2.75
C ASP A 104 -19.87 16.81 -3.60
N ASP A 105 -19.00 17.72 -3.13
CA ASP A 105 -17.74 18.06 -3.81
C ASP A 105 -16.77 16.87 -3.87
N PHE A 106 -16.96 15.88 -3.00
CA PHE A 106 -16.10 14.71 -2.85
C PHE A 106 -16.78 13.40 -3.25
N ARG A 107 -17.93 13.44 -3.94
CA ARG A 107 -18.67 12.21 -4.32
C ARG A 107 -17.78 11.17 -5.00
N ARG A 108 -17.02 11.59 -6.03
CA ARG A 108 -16.11 10.69 -6.75
C ARG A 108 -14.94 10.22 -5.90
N VAL A 109 -14.40 11.09 -5.04
CA VAL A 109 -13.34 10.73 -4.08
C VAL A 109 -13.83 9.65 -3.11
N LEU A 110 -15.05 9.78 -2.59
CA LEU A 110 -15.66 8.81 -1.69
C LEU A 110 -15.90 7.45 -2.36
N GLU A 111 -16.36 7.43 -3.60
CA GLU A 111 -16.51 6.19 -4.40
C GLU A 111 -15.17 5.46 -4.54
N LEU A 112 -14.09 6.18 -4.86
CA LEU A 112 -12.77 5.61 -5.05
C LEU A 112 -12.15 5.12 -3.72
N ILE A 113 -12.33 5.86 -2.62
CA ILE A 113 -11.97 5.42 -1.26
C ILE A 113 -12.71 4.12 -0.91
N THR A 114 -14.03 4.07 -1.18
CA THR A 114 -14.87 2.90 -0.91
C THR A 114 -14.39 1.69 -1.71
N THR A 115 -14.08 1.88 -2.99
CA THR A 115 -13.54 0.83 -3.87
C THR A 115 -12.23 0.26 -3.32
N LEU A 116 -11.28 1.13 -2.94
CA LEU A 116 -10.01 0.68 -2.36
C LEU A 116 -10.19 -0.05 -1.03
N THR A 117 -11.13 0.40 -0.20
CA THR A 117 -11.45 -0.23 1.09
C THR A 117 -12.08 -1.61 0.92
N GLN A 118 -12.89 -1.82 -0.12
CA GLN A 118 -13.46 -3.13 -0.45
C GLN A 118 -12.39 -4.11 -0.95
N ILE A 119 -11.40 -3.63 -1.68
CA ILE A 119 -10.28 -4.45 -2.16
C ILE A 119 -9.34 -4.83 -1.00
N ASP A 120 -9.00 -3.85 -0.16
CA ASP A 120 -8.17 -4.01 1.02
C ASP A 120 -8.66 -3.08 2.14
N PRO A 121 -9.28 -3.62 3.21
CA PRO A 121 -9.76 -2.83 4.34
C PRO A 121 -8.66 -2.08 5.10
N ARG A 122 -7.39 -2.43 4.86
CA ARG A 122 -6.20 -1.77 5.42
C ARG A 122 -5.47 -0.97 4.36
N ASN A 123 -6.13 -0.51 3.30
CA ASN A 123 -5.47 0.25 2.25
C ASN A 123 -5.05 1.65 2.73
N GLY A 124 -3.75 1.94 2.66
CA GLY A 124 -3.16 3.21 3.07
C GLY A 124 -3.58 4.39 2.19
N HIS A 125 -3.86 4.19 0.90
CA HIS A 125 -4.43 5.28 0.07
C HIS A 125 -5.81 5.68 0.57
N ALA A 126 -6.66 4.70 0.88
CA ALA A 126 -8.00 4.94 1.39
C ALA A 126 -7.98 5.71 2.72
N PHE A 127 -7.19 5.27 3.71
CA PHE A 127 -7.08 5.98 4.98
C PHE A 127 -6.55 7.41 4.81
N TYR A 128 -5.51 7.58 4.01
CA TYR A 128 -4.92 8.91 3.79
C TYR A 128 -5.91 9.87 3.15
N TYR A 129 -6.57 9.47 2.06
CA TYR A 129 -7.51 10.35 1.36
C TYR A 129 -8.81 10.55 2.12
N SER A 130 -9.29 9.55 2.87
CA SER A 130 -10.42 9.72 3.79
C SER A 130 -10.12 10.77 4.85
N GLY A 131 -8.93 10.71 5.47
CA GLY A 131 -8.49 11.72 6.42
C GLY A 131 -8.39 13.10 5.79
N GLN A 132 -7.71 13.22 4.63
CA GLN A 132 -7.59 14.49 3.92
C GLN A 132 -8.95 15.08 3.53
N MET A 133 -9.86 14.27 2.97
CA MET A 133 -11.22 14.69 2.64
C MET A 133 -11.95 15.23 3.87
N LYS A 134 -11.92 14.50 4.99
CA LYS A 134 -12.55 14.95 6.25
C LYS A 134 -11.97 16.26 6.77
N ARG A 135 -10.66 16.50 6.61
CA ARG A 135 -10.08 17.83 6.92
C ARG A 135 -10.69 18.93 6.06
N TRP A 136 -10.86 18.67 4.77
CA TRP A 136 -11.47 19.62 3.83
C TRP A 136 -12.96 19.83 4.07
N LEU A 137 -13.64 18.89 4.72
CA LEU A 137 -15.02 19.04 5.22
C LEU A 137 -15.08 19.74 6.60
N GLY A 138 -13.95 20.17 7.17
CA GLY A 138 -13.88 20.73 8.52
C GLY A 138 -13.95 19.72 9.67
N ARG A 139 -14.07 18.42 9.36
CA ARG A 139 -14.20 17.30 10.31
C ARG A 139 -12.84 16.81 10.81
N LYS A 140 -12.05 17.71 11.43
CA LYS A 140 -10.65 17.43 11.81
C LYS A 140 -10.49 16.23 12.75
N THR A 141 -11.34 16.07 13.76
CA THR A 141 -11.24 14.95 14.71
C THR A 141 -11.41 13.59 14.02
N GLU A 142 -12.35 13.49 13.09
CA GLU A 142 -12.55 12.25 12.33
C GLU A 142 -11.41 12.00 11.34
N ALA A 143 -10.83 13.06 10.78
CA ALA A 143 -9.62 12.94 9.97
C ALA A 143 -8.44 12.37 10.77
N GLN A 144 -8.28 12.78 12.03
CA GLN A 144 -7.23 12.27 12.91
C GLN A 144 -7.37 10.75 13.14
N GLN A 145 -8.60 10.25 13.28
CA GLN A 145 -8.84 8.81 13.45
C GLN A 145 -8.38 8.00 12.23
N ASP A 146 -8.64 8.49 11.01
CA ASP A 146 -8.17 7.81 9.80
C ASP A 146 -6.65 7.87 9.66
N PHE A 147 -6.03 8.96 10.06
CA PHE A 147 -4.58 9.09 10.12
C PHE A 147 -3.93 8.17 11.15
N TYR A 148 -4.55 7.95 12.30
CA TYR A 148 -4.06 6.95 13.26
C TYR A 148 -4.14 5.55 12.69
N LYS A 149 -5.27 5.18 12.06
CA LYS A 149 -5.38 3.90 11.35
C LYS A 149 -4.29 3.75 10.29
N TYR A 150 -4.02 4.80 9.52
CA TYR A 150 -2.90 4.80 8.56
C TYR A 150 -1.57 4.51 9.25
N LEU A 151 -1.20 5.27 10.28
CA LEU A 151 0.10 5.14 10.95
C LEU A 151 0.25 3.81 11.72
N GLU A 152 -0.84 3.25 12.25
CA GLU A 152 -0.85 1.94 12.91
C GLU A 152 -0.59 0.80 11.92
N ASN A 153 -1.27 0.83 10.77
CA ASN A 153 -1.07 -0.17 9.71
C ASN A 153 0.27 0.02 8.99
N GLU A 154 0.75 1.26 8.87
CA GLU A 154 2.06 1.56 8.30
C GLU A 154 3.15 0.83 9.07
N ARG A 155 3.14 0.85 10.40
CA ARG A 155 4.16 0.19 11.23
C ARG A 155 4.27 -1.31 11.00
N GLN A 156 3.19 -1.94 10.53
CA GLN A 156 3.13 -3.37 10.23
C GLN A 156 3.69 -3.69 8.83
N GLN A 157 3.98 -2.68 8.01
CA GLN A 157 4.50 -2.87 6.65
C GLN A 157 5.99 -3.25 6.66
N PRO A 158 6.45 -3.97 5.62
CA PRO A 158 7.86 -4.27 5.42
C PRO A 158 8.72 -3.00 5.46
N LYS A 159 9.90 -3.10 6.10
CA LYS A 159 10.84 -1.97 6.28
C LYS A 159 11.14 -1.23 4.96
N VAL A 160 11.24 -1.96 3.85
CA VAL A 160 11.46 -1.38 2.51
C VAL A 160 10.38 -0.38 2.08
N MET A 161 9.13 -0.55 2.51
CA MET A 161 8.03 0.38 2.23
C MET A 161 8.02 1.59 3.18
N ARG A 162 8.62 1.45 4.36
CA ARG A 162 8.66 2.47 5.42
C ARG A 162 9.88 3.39 5.33
N GLU A 163 11.01 2.87 4.85
CA GLU A 163 12.30 3.57 4.84
C GLU A 163 12.83 3.88 3.43
N GLY A 164 12.02 3.59 2.40
CA GLY A 164 12.38 3.81 1.00
C GLY A 164 12.34 5.27 0.55
N ASP A 165 11.99 5.45 -0.71
CA ASP A 165 11.94 6.73 -1.44
C ASP A 165 11.08 7.78 -0.72
N ILE A 166 11.62 9.00 -0.57
CA ILE A 166 10.97 10.17 0.05
C ILE A 166 10.08 10.94 -0.95
N SER A 167 9.94 10.47 -2.18
CA SER A 167 9.00 11.00 -3.16
C SER A 167 7.57 10.59 -2.82
N ALA A 168 6.62 11.48 -3.08
CA ALA A 168 5.19 11.16 -3.02
C ALA A 168 4.81 10.06 -4.02
N GLU A 169 5.54 9.92 -5.13
CA GLU A 169 5.31 8.87 -6.12
C GLU A 169 5.55 7.46 -5.57
N ALA A 170 6.39 7.33 -4.55
CA ALA A 170 6.67 6.05 -3.91
C ALA A 170 5.40 5.38 -3.38
N CYS A 171 4.43 6.16 -2.90
CA CYS A 171 3.15 5.66 -2.43
C CYS A 171 2.33 4.96 -3.52
N TYR A 172 2.49 5.36 -4.79
CA TYR A 172 1.70 4.83 -5.91
C TYR A 172 2.38 3.67 -6.64
N ARG A 173 3.63 3.35 -6.26
CA ARG A 173 4.32 2.13 -6.70
C ARG A 173 3.87 0.88 -5.94
N SER A 174 3.10 1.06 -4.85
CA SER A 174 2.57 -0.02 -4.02
C SER A 174 1.04 -0.01 -4.02
N THR A 175 0.46 -1.21 -4.06
CA THR A 175 -0.99 -1.41 -3.91
C THR A 175 -1.46 -1.11 -2.49
N ALA A 176 -0.59 -1.29 -1.48
CA ALA A 176 -0.92 -1.07 -0.08
C ALA A 176 -1.03 0.43 0.28
N GLY A 177 -0.38 1.33 -0.46
CA GLY A 177 -0.51 2.79 -0.25
C GLY A 177 0.21 3.38 0.96
N TYR A 178 1.20 2.67 1.49
CA TYR A 178 2.09 3.14 2.53
C TYR A 178 3.41 3.64 1.94
N CYS A 179 3.83 4.85 2.31
CA CYS A 179 5.18 5.32 1.99
C CYS A 179 5.67 6.34 3.00
N ARG A 180 7.00 6.41 3.09
CA ARG A 180 7.75 7.26 4.00
C ARG A 180 7.28 8.72 4.00
N GLN A 181 7.19 9.34 2.83
CA GLN A 181 6.83 10.77 2.72
C GLN A 181 5.40 11.05 3.21
N ARG A 182 4.44 10.17 2.89
CA ARG A 182 3.05 10.30 3.34
C ARG A 182 2.91 10.10 4.84
N SER A 183 3.63 9.15 5.43
CA SER A 183 3.70 8.99 6.89
C SER A 183 4.24 10.25 7.57
N GLY A 184 5.28 10.86 6.99
CA GLY A 184 5.82 12.14 7.45
C GLY A 184 4.80 13.27 7.34
N TRP A 185 4.11 13.36 6.21
CA TRP A 185 3.09 14.38 5.96
C TRP A 185 1.91 14.26 6.93
N ILE A 186 1.42 13.05 7.19
CA ILE A 186 0.38 12.81 8.19
C ILE A 186 0.84 13.26 9.58
N CYS A 187 2.08 12.91 9.98
CA CYS A 187 2.65 13.38 11.24
C CYS A 187 2.71 14.91 11.30
N HIS A 188 3.07 15.58 10.20
CA HIS A 188 3.09 17.04 10.12
C HIS A 188 1.70 17.67 10.29
N LEU A 189 0.67 17.09 9.68
CA LEU A 189 -0.72 17.54 9.82
C LEU A 189 -1.22 17.38 11.26
N LEU A 190 -0.93 16.23 11.88
CA LEU A 190 -1.27 15.98 13.28
C LEU A 190 -0.55 16.96 14.21
N ALA A 191 0.74 17.21 13.98
CA ALA A 191 1.51 18.19 14.75
C ALA A 191 0.89 19.59 14.68
N ASN A 192 0.51 20.03 13.48
CA ASN A 192 -0.17 21.31 13.26
C ASN A 192 -1.52 21.36 13.98
N ASP A 193 -2.34 20.31 13.89
CA ASP A 193 -3.64 20.29 14.57
C ASP A 193 -3.49 20.43 16.08
N PHE A 194 -2.55 19.70 16.68
CA PHE A 194 -2.31 19.76 18.12
C PHE A 194 -1.70 21.10 18.54
N TYR A 195 -0.81 21.66 17.74
CA TYR A 195 -0.28 23.00 17.98
C TYR A 195 -1.39 24.05 18.01
N GLN A 196 -2.31 24.03 17.04
CA GLN A 196 -3.45 24.96 17.01
C GLN A 196 -4.42 24.75 18.18
N LYS A 197 -4.65 23.50 18.62
CA LYS A 197 -5.44 23.23 19.85
C LYS A 197 -4.75 23.82 21.08
N GLY A 198 -3.45 23.62 21.24
CA GLY A 198 -2.69 24.19 22.35
C GLY A 198 -2.74 25.72 22.38
N LEU A 199 -2.66 26.36 21.20
CA LEU A 199 -2.83 27.82 21.09
C LEU A 199 -4.22 28.28 21.55
N ALA A 200 -5.28 27.58 21.16
CA ALA A 200 -6.66 27.92 21.50
C ALA A 200 -6.97 27.76 23.00
N GLU A 201 -6.28 26.84 23.68
CA GLU A 201 -6.50 26.51 25.10
C GLU A 201 -5.69 27.38 26.08
N GLY A 202 -4.82 28.25 25.56
CA GLY A 202 -4.10 29.26 26.33
C GLY A 202 -3.15 28.68 27.38
N SER A 203 -3.40 28.98 28.66
CA SER A 203 -2.51 28.62 29.78
C SER A 203 -3.04 27.47 30.65
N SER A 204 -3.74 26.52 30.04
CA SER A 204 -4.28 25.34 30.71
C SER A 204 -3.32 24.14 30.66
N ASP A 205 -3.52 23.17 31.54
CA ASP A 205 -2.81 21.88 31.47
C ASP A 205 -3.13 21.13 30.17
N GLN A 206 -4.33 21.35 29.63
CA GLN A 206 -4.75 20.87 28.32
C GLN A 206 -3.85 21.43 27.20
N ALA A 207 -3.55 22.74 27.26
CA ALA A 207 -2.67 23.37 26.28
C ALA A 207 -1.27 22.73 26.30
N ARG A 208 -0.74 22.47 27.51
CA ARG A 208 0.54 21.77 27.69
C ARG A 208 0.51 20.38 27.05
N PHE A 209 -0.54 19.60 27.32
CA PHE A 209 -0.72 18.26 26.75
C PHE A 209 -0.74 18.30 25.21
N HIS A 210 -1.45 19.26 24.62
CA HIS A 210 -1.48 19.40 23.16
C HIS A 210 -0.15 19.88 22.58
N PHE A 211 0.59 20.77 23.24
CA PHE A 211 1.95 21.11 22.79
C PHE A 211 2.89 19.91 22.85
N ASP A 212 2.76 19.03 23.85
CA ASP A 212 3.57 17.81 23.94
C ASP A 212 3.29 16.88 22.75
N LEU A 213 2.02 16.65 22.42
CA LEU A 213 1.63 15.90 21.22
C LEU A 213 2.13 16.55 19.92
N ALA A 214 2.07 17.89 19.84
CA ALA A 214 2.59 18.62 18.68
C ALA A 214 4.09 18.38 18.48
N VAL A 215 4.88 18.43 19.55
CA VAL A 215 6.32 18.11 19.52
C VAL A 215 6.54 16.66 19.08
N GLN A 216 5.84 15.71 19.69
CA GLN A 216 6.00 14.28 19.36
C GLN A 216 5.74 14.00 17.87
N TYR A 217 4.67 14.56 17.31
CA TYR A 217 4.33 14.37 15.90
C TYR A 217 5.26 15.16 14.96
N ALA A 218 5.71 16.35 15.32
CA ALA A 218 6.69 17.10 14.53
C ALA A 218 8.03 16.35 14.44
N GLN A 219 8.49 15.74 15.54
CA GLN A 219 9.67 14.89 15.53
C GLN A 219 9.48 13.65 14.63
N LYS A 220 8.34 12.96 14.73
CA LYS A 220 8.03 11.82 13.86
C LYS A 220 7.99 12.22 12.39
N ALA A 221 7.42 13.38 12.07
CA ALA A 221 7.42 13.92 10.71
C ALA A 221 8.84 14.07 10.18
N ARG A 222 9.78 14.54 11.00
CA ARG A 222 11.20 14.69 10.65
C ARG A 222 11.96 13.36 10.55
N VAL A 223 11.57 12.33 11.29
CA VAL A 223 12.13 10.97 11.12
C VAL A 223 11.79 10.45 9.71
N PHE A 224 10.53 10.59 9.31
CA PHE A 224 10.08 10.19 7.98
C PHE A 224 10.61 11.11 6.88
N PHE A 225 10.65 12.42 7.10
CA PHE A 225 11.07 13.40 6.11
C PHE A 225 12.00 14.43 6.78
N PRO A 226 13.33 14.23 6.75
CA PRO A 226 14.29 15.01 7.55
C PRO A 226 14.19 16.53 7.42
N GLY A 227 13.83 17.02 6.23
CA GLY A 227 13.63 18.44 5.96
C GLY A 227 12.34 19.04 6.53
N GLY A 228 11.44 18.23 7.07
CA GLY A 228 10.10 18.68 7.46
C GLY A 228 9.26 19.16 6.27
N PHE A 229 8.16 19.83 6.59
CA PHE A 229 7.21 20.37 5.64
C PHE A 229 6.95 21.84 5.94
N GLU A 230 6.83 22.65 4.90
CA GLU A 230 6.68 24.10 4.98
C GLU A 230 5.21 24.56 4.91
N GLN A 231 4.29 23.65 4.60
CA GLN A 231 2.86 23.96 4.52
C GLN A 231 2.26 24.18 5.92
N PHE A 232 1.30 25.11 6.04
CA PHE A 232 0.73 25.54 7.34
C PHE A 232 1.81 26.18 8.22
N THR A 233 1.86 25.85 9.52
CA THR A 233 3.02 26.18 10.34
C THR A 233 4.13 25.15 10.02
N PRO A 234 5.32 25.58 9.60
CA PRO A 234 6.41 24.68 9.25
C PRO A 234 6.74 23.68 10.37
N THR A 235 7.10 22.45 10.03
CA THR A 235 7.32 21.37 11.01
C THR A 235 8.30 21.78 12.11
N GLN A 236 9.42 22.40 11.75
CA GLN A 236 10.46 22.87 12.66
C GLN A 236 9.94 24.00 13.56
N MET A 237 9.08 24.86 13.04
CA MET A 237 8.48 25.95 13.80
C MET A 237 7.47 25.42 14.82
N VAL A 238 6.62 24.46 14.42
CA VAL A 238 5.72 23.75 15.35
C VAL A 238 6.50 23.12 16.49
N GLU A 239 7.58 22.39 16.18
CA GLU A 239 8.41 21.73 17.20
C GLU A 239 9.01 22.76 18.16
N ARG A 240 9.68 23.79 17.63
CA ARG A 240 10.37 24.80 18.44
C ARG A 240 9.41 25.60 19.31
N ASP A 241 8.33 26.12 18.73
CA ASP A 241 7.39 26.98 19.47
C ASP A 241 6.63 26.20 20.55
N SER A 242 6.20 24.97 20.23
CA SER A 242 5.54 24.10 21.21
C SER A 242 6.46 23.82 22.42
N ARG A 243 7.76 23.57 22.19
CA ARG A 243 8.74 23.41 23.29
C ARG A 243 8.87 24.65 24.16
N ALA A 244 8.97 25.83 23.54
CA ALA A 244 9.06 27.09 24.28
C ALA A 244 7.82 27.33 25.14
N ARG A 245 6.63 27.02 24.60
CA ARG A 245 5.37 27.14 25.33
C ARG A 245 5.25 26.16 26.50
N ILE A 246 5.68 24.91 26.32
CA ILE A 246 5.72 23.93 27.42
C ILE A 246 6.59 24.47 28.58
N LEU A 247 7.77 25.01 28.28
CA LEU A 247 8.66 25.59 29.31
C LEU A 247 7.98 26.76 30.05
N THR A 248 7.31 27.65 29.32
CA THR A 248 6.57 28.76 29.92
C THR A 248 5.44 28.28 30.83
N LEU A 249 4.67 27.29 30.40
CA LEU A 249 3.57 26.71 31.19
C LEU A 249 4.10 26.01 32.44
N ASP A 250 5.17 25.23 32.31
CA ASP A 250 5.80 24.53 33.44
C ASP A 250 6.36 25.52 34.48
N ASN A 251 6.93 26.64 34.03
CA ASN A 251 7.40 27.69 34.92
C ASN A 251 6.24 28.42 35.62
N ALA A 252 5.17 28.74 34.89
CA ALA A 252 3.99 29.37 35.46
C ALA A 252 3.31 28.48 36.52
N ALA A 253 3.25 27.16 36.27
CA ALA A 253 2.70 26.20 37.22
C ALA A 253 3.51 26.16 38.54
N LYS A 254 4.85 26.13 38.44
CA LYS A 254 5.75 26.15 39.61
C LYS A 254 5.59 27.41 40.48
N THR A 255 5.30 28.55 39.86
CA THR A 255 5.08 29.81 40.58
C THR A 255 3.74 29.83 41.32
N ARG A 256 2.71 29.13 40.85
CA ARG A 256 1.40 29.04 41.54
C ARG A 256 1.41 28.10 42.75
N THR A 257 2.38 27.17 42.81
CA THR A 257 2.51 26.20 43.90
C THR A 257 3.46 26.65 45.03
N LYS A 258 4.01 27.86 44.93
CA LYS A 258 4.80 28.52 45.98
C LYS A 258 3.98 29.63 46.62
#